data_AF-A0A7Z9Y4K4-F1
#
_entry.id   AF-A0A7Z9Y4K4-F1
#
_cell.length_a   1.000
_cell.length_b   1.000
_cell.length_c   1.000
_cell.angle_alpha   90.00
_cell.angle_beta   90.00
_cell.angle_gamma   90.00
#
_symmetry.space_group_name_H-M   'P 1'
#
loop_
_entity.id
_entity.type
_entity.pdbx_description
1 polymer ?
#
loop_
_entity_poly.entity_id
_entity_poly.type
_entity_poly.pdbx_seq_one_letter_code
_entity_poly.pdbx_strand_id
1 'polypeptide(L)' 'DGNDFIMMLHDDGRVFNPDDVPDPTMPNQLTGEAALDSLQVGGLGIHFMRKLMDEVRYQFDPDQGNTLILVKKIGQE' A
#
# COMPACT_ATOMS: atom_id res chain seq x y z
N ASP A 1 1.14 -24.70 10.33
CA ASP A 1 2.05 -23.53 10.27
C ASP A 1 2.01 -22.97 8.86
N GLY A 2 1.36 -21.82 8.68
CA GLY A 2 1.28 -21.16 7.37
C GLY A 2 2.56 -20.37 7.10
N ASN A 3 3.07 -20.42 5.87
CA ASN A 3 4.26 -19.66 5.49
C ASN A 3 3.88 -18.20 5.24
N ASP A 4 4.29 -17.32 6.15
CA ASP A 4 4.18 -15.87 5.95
C ASP A 4 5.34 -15.40 5.05
N PHE A 5 5.01 -14.75 3.93
CA PHE A 5 5.94 -14.00 3.08
C PHE A 5 5.95 -12.53 3.52
N ILE A 6 7.12 -12.03 3.93
CA ILE A 6 7.28 -10.71 4.53
C ILE A 6 8.18 -9.85 3.64
N MET A 7 7.69 -8.67 3.26
CA MET A 7 8.48 -7.63 2.59
C MET A 7 8.62 -6.42 3.52
N MET A 8 9.83 -5.85 3.57
CA MET A 8 10.13 -4.65 4.34
C MET A 8 10.70 -3.58 3.42
N LEU A 9 10.13 -2.38 3.46
CA LEU A 9 10.59 -1.21 2.73
C LEU A 9 10.97 -0.14 3.75
N HIS A 10 12.07 0.56 3.50
CA HIS A 10 12.62 1.57 4.38
C HIS A 10 12.97 2.84 3.61
N ASP A 11 12.59 4.00 4.13
CA ASP A 11 12.82 5.30 3.51
C ASP A 11 12.93 6.45 4.53
N ASP A 12 13.61 7.54 4.14
CA ASP A 12 13.75 8.78 4.92
C ASP A 12 12.71 9.85 4.53
N GLY A 13 11.59 9.43 3.93
CA GLY A 13 10.54 10.30 3.44
C GLY A 13 9.77 11.02 4.55
N ARG A 14 8.97 12.01 4.16
CA ARG A 14 8.08 12.68 5.12
C ARG A 14 6.99 11.71 5.58
N VAL A 15 6.86 11.56 6.89
CA VAL A 15 5.77 10.80 7.53
C VAL A 15 4.42 11.35 7.10
N PHE A 16 3.50 10.42 6.86
CA PHE A 16 2.09 10.70 6.73
C PHE A 16 1.30 9.61 7.47
N ASN A 17 0.07 9.93 7.86
CA ASN A 17 -0.82 8.94 8.44
C ASN A 17 -1.48 8.12 7.32
N PRO A 18 -1.24 6.80 7.24
CA PRO A 18 -1.84 5.96 6.19
C PRO A 18 -3.36 5.89 6.27
N ASP A 19 -3.96 6.09 7.45
CA ASP A 19 -5.41 6.05 7.64
C ASP A 19 -6.10 7.31 7.09
N ASP A 20 -5.36 8.41 6.96
CA ASP A 20 -5.86 9.65 6.36
C ASP A 20 -5.85 9.59 4.82
N VAL A 21 -5.29 8.53 4.23
CA VAL A 21 -5.27 8.36 2.77
C VAL A 21 -6.58 7.71 2.29
N PRO A 22 -7.43 8.45 1.55
CA PRO A 22 -8.70 7.93 1.06
C PRO A 22 -8.47 6.84 0.02
N ASP A 23 -9.46 5.96 -0.14
CA ASP A 23 -9.46 5.06 -1.29
C ASP A 23 -9.58 5.86 -2.60
N PRO A 24 -8.88 5.43 -3.66
CA PRO A 24 -8.92 6.11 -4.94
C PRO A 24 -10.34 6.04 -5.52
N THR A 25 -10.81 7.15 -6.08
CA THR A 25 -12.04 7.17 -6.89
C THR A 25 -11.76 6.39 -8.17
N MET A 26 -12.23 5.15 -8.23
CA MET A 26 -12.11 4.32 -9.43
C MET A 26 -13.24 4.70 -10.39
N PRO A 27 -12.95 5.22 -11.61
CA PRO A 27 -13.98 5.39 -12.62
C PRO A 27 -14.60 4.02 -12.94
N ASN A 28 -15.92 3.97 -12.96
CA ASN A 28 -16.70 2.74 -13.12
C ASN A 28 -16.45 2.03 -14.48
N GLN A 29 -15.68 2.64 -15.38
CA GLN A 29 -15.26 2.16 -16.68
C GLN A 29 -13.82 2.62 -16.98
N LEU A 30 -12.83 1.97 -16.36
CA LEU A 30 -11.43 2.12 -16.76
C LEU A 30 -11.19 1.28 -18.02
N THR A 31 -11.39 1.86 -19.21
CA THR A 31 -10.97 1.23 -20.48
C THR A 31 -10.15 2.22 -21.31
N GLY A 32 -8.94 1.80 -21.69
CA GLY A 32 -8.01 2.59 -22.50
C GLY A 32 -7.10 3.55 -21.71
N GLU A 33 -6.13 4.14 -22.40
CA GLU A 33 -5.07 4.99 -21.83
C GLU A 33 -5.64 6.26 -21.15
N ALA A 34 -6.68 6.86 -21.73
CA ALA A 34 -7.33 8.06 -21.20
C ALA A 34 -7.96 7.87 -19.81
N ALA A 35 -8.27 6.63 -19.43
CA ALA A 35 -8.84 6.34 -18.12
C ALA A 35 -7.76 6.31 -17.02
N LEU A 36 -6.51 5.95 -17.37
CA LEU A 36 -5.37 6.00 -16.45
C LEU A 36 -4.96 7.44 -16.15
N ASP A 37 -5.02 8.33 -17.15
CA ASP A 37 -4.76 9.76 -16.99
C ASP A 37 -5.76 10.45 -16.05
N SER A 38 -6.95 9.87 -15.89
CA SER A 38 -8.01 10.37 -15.00
C SER A 38 -7.84 9.92 -13.54
N LEU A 39 -6.93 8.98 -13.26
CA LEU A 39 -6.67 8.55 -11.90
C LEU A 39 -5.96 9.67 -11.13
N GLN A 40 -6.51 10.00 -9.97
CA GLN A 40 -5.88 10.97 -9.09
C GLN A 40 -4.46 10.50 -8.72
N VAL A 41 -3.51 11.42 -8.79
CA VAL A 41 -2.13 11.16 -8.36
C VAL A 41 -2.12 10.94 -6.84
N GLY A 42 -1.50 9.84 -6.42
CA GLY A 42 -1.38 9.45 -5.01
C GLY A 42 -2.51 8.52 -4.54
N GLY A 43 -2.24 7.71 -3.51
CA GLY A 43 -3.21 6.80 -2.89
C GLY A 43 -3.33 5.41 -3.53
N LEU A 44 -3.04 5.26 -4.83
CA LEU A 44 -3.09 3.94 -5.50
C LEU A 44 -2.16 2.90 -4.86
N GLY A 45 -0.95 3.28 -4.47
CA GLY A 45 -0.02 2.36 -3.80
C GLY A 45 -0.62 1.80 -2.49
N ILE A 46 -1.19 2.66 -1.65
CA ILE A 46 -1.84 2.27 -0.40
C ILE A 46 -3.08 1.42 -0.65
N HIS A 47 -3.87 1.78 -1.67
CA HIS A 47 -4.99 0.96 -2.08
C HIS A 47 -4.58 -0.47 -2.44
N PHE A 48 -3.53 -0.63 -3.25
CA PHE A 48 -3.03 -1.95 -3.62
C PHE A 48 -2.49 -2.71 -2.41
N MET A 49 -1.75 -2.06 -1.50
CA MET A 49 -1.27 -2.70 -0.28
C MET A 49 -2.42 -3.23 0.58
N ARG A 50 -3.47 -2.42 0.80
CA ARG A 50 -4.68 -2.82 1.54
C ARG A 50 -5.44 -3.98 0.88
N LYS A 51 -5.41 -4.09 -0.46
CA LYS A 51 -6.12 -5.12 -1.22
C LYS A 51 -5.35 -6.43 -1.37
N LEU A 52 -4.04 -6.36 -1.53
CA LEU A 52 -3.20 -7.50 -1.88
C LEU A 52 -2.61 -8.20 -0.66
N MET A 53 -2.25 -7.43 0.37
CA MET A 53 -1.59 -7.96 1.56
C MET A 53 -2.62 -8.39 2.60
N ASP A 54 -2.26 -9.38 3.41
CA ASP A 54 -3.13 -9.83 4.50
C ASP A 54 -2.90 -9.00 5.78
N GLU A 55 -1.70 -8.44 5.92
CA GLU A 55 -1.37 -7.46 6.95
C GLU A 55 -0.38 -6.41 6.42
N VAL A 56 -0.60 -5.16 6.84
CA VAL A 56 0.25 -4.01 6.53
C VAL A 56 0.56 -3.30 7.84
N ARG A 57 1.84 -3.10 8.14
CA ARG A 57 2.30 -2.37 9.33
C ARG A 57 3.15 -1.19 8.91
N TYR A 58 2.89 -0.05 9.56
CA TYR A 58 3.66 1.17 9.39
C TYR A 58 4.39 1.46 10.69
N GLN A 59 5.69 1.69 10.60
CA GLN A 59 6.53 2.11 11.70
C GLN A 59 7.21 3.41 11.30
N PHE A 60 7.15 4.40 12.17
CA PHE A 60 7.87 5.65 11.98
C PHE A 60 8.78 5.85 13.18
N ASP A 61 10.04 6.18 12.89
CA ASP A 61 11.02 6.61 13.86
C ASP A 61 11.62 7.96 13.41
N PRO A 62 11.66 8.98 14.28
CA PRO A 62 12.19 10.30 13.91
C PRO A 62 13.67 10.30 13.51
N ASP A 63 14.46 9.36 14.02
CA ASP A 63 15.91 9.28 13.82
C ASP A 63 16.28 8.21 12.78
N GLN A 64 15.45 7.18 12.63
CA GLN A 64 15.70 6.04 11.74
C GLN A 64 14.85 6.06 10.47
N GLY A 65 13.83 6.91 10.34
CA GLY A 65 12.98 6.98 9.15
C GLY A 65 11.74 6.09 9.21
N ASN A 66 11.14 5.83 8.05
CA ASN A 66 9.90 5.09 7.89
C ASN A 66 10.20 3.63 7.53
N THR A 67 9.47 2.70 8.14
CA THR A 67 9.49 1.28 7.76
C THR A 67 8.08 0.79 7.48
N LEU A 68 7.88 0.26 6.28
CA LEU A 68 6.66 -0.40 5.85
C LEU A 68 6.89 -1.91 5.83
N ILE A 69 6.04 -2.66 6.52
CA ILE A 69 6.08 -4.12 6.57
C ILE A 69 4.80 -4.67 5.93
N LEU A 70 4.96 -5.48 4.90
CA LEU A 70 3.88 -6.11 4.15
C LEU A 70 3.94 -7.63 4.38
N VAL A 71 2.85 -8.22 4.87
CA VAL A 71 2.76 -9.66 5.14
C VAL A 71 1.71 -10.31 4.24
N LYS A 72 2.11 -11.37 3.53
CA LYS A 72 1.22 -12.25 2.75
C LYS A 72 1.29 -13.67 3.27
N LYS A 73 0.15 -14.27 3.60
CA LYS A 73 0.01 -15.68 3.94
C LYS A 73 0.01 -16.48 2.64
N ILE A 74 1.04 -17.32 2.44
CA ILE A 74 1.16 -18.16 1.26
C ILE A 74 0.89 -19.63 1.66
N GLY A 75 0.15 -20.35 0.81
CA GLY A 75 -0.13 -21.77 1.03
C GLY A 75 -1.25 -22.06 2.03
N GLN A 76 -2.11 -21.07 2.31
CA GLN A 76 -3.41 -21.29 2.93
C GLN A 76 -4.44 -21.37 1.80
N GLU A 77 -4.87 -22.59 1.44
CA GLU A 77 -6.09 -22.81 0.63
C GLU A 77 -7.35 -22.67 1.50
#